data_AF-W9WQ75-F1
#
_entry.id   AF-W9WQ75-F1
#
_cell.length_a   1.000
_cell.length_b   1.000
_cell.length_c   1.000
_cell.angle_alpha   90.00
_cell.angle_beta   90.00
_cell.angle_gamma   90.00
#
_symmetry.space_group_name_H-M   'P 1'
#
loop_
_entity.id
_entity.type
_entity.pdbx_description
1 polymer ?
#
loop_
_entity_poly.entity_id
_entity_poly.type
_entity_poly.pdbx_seq_one_letter_code
_entity_poly.pdbx_strand_id
1 'polypeptide(L)'
;MFEVQHKLHRRYGPLIRIAPNKVSCSGPETIKLLYRTAAPLTKTDFYPVWGNPRMSKYRDNFSQVDERLHSERRRIVNHVCSLSNVLQSEASIDRVITVMVEKLSQMARSGRDCDLGASIQWYTFDVIGELFSVQRDKGEKMDFSIREVEKEAYIVVGVFLLAWFRTRLGR
;
A
#
# COMPACT_ATOMS: atom_id res chain seq x y z
N MET A 1 14.75 -15.50 -5.23
CA MET A 1 14.16 -15.93 -3.94
C MET A 1 12.92 -16.82 -4.14
N PHE A 2 11.91 -16.38 -4.88
CA PHE A 2 10.69 -17.16 -5.14
C PHE A 2 10.92 -18.54 -5.77
N GLU A 3 11.84 -18.66 -6.74
CA GLU A 3 12.14 -19.95 -7.38
C GLU A 3 12.70 -20.99 -6.41
N VAL A 4 13.53 -20.57 -5.45
CA VAL A 4 14.12 -21.46 -4.44
C VAL A 4 13.03 -21.97 -3.51
N GLN A 5 12.15 -21.09 -3.03
CA GLN A 5 11.01 -21.48 -2.19
C GLN A 5 10.08 -22.44 -2.93
N HIS A 6 9.79 -22.18 -4.21
CA HIS A 6 8.95 -23.05 -5.02
C HIS A 6 9.54 -24.46 -5.16
N LYS A 7 10.85 -24.58 -5.43
CA LYS A 7 11.55 -25.87 -5.50
C LYS A 7 11.50 -26.62 -4.17
N LEU A 8 11.69 -25.92 -3.05
CA LEU A 8 11.61 -26.53 -1.72
C LEU A 8 10.21 -27.03 -1.39
N HIS A 9 9.18 -26.25 -1.70
CA HIS A 9 7.79 -26.66 -1.50
C HIS A 9 7.40 -27.87 -2.37
N ARG A 10 7.92 -27.98 -3.60
CA ARG A 10 7.75 -29.19 -4.42
C ARG A 10 8.40 -30.43 -3.81
N ARG A 11 9.53 -30.28 -3.10
CA ARG A 11 10.28 -31.41 -2.53
C ARG A 11 9.81 -31.84 -1.15
N TYR A 12 9.49 -30.87 -0.29
CA TYR A 12 9.23 -31.09 1.14
C TYR A 12 7.76 -30.85 1.52
N GLY A 13 6.93 -30.40 0.58
CA GLY A 13 5.51 -30.18 0.80
C GLY A 13 5.15 -28.73 1.16
N PRO A 14 3.90 -28.49 1.57
CA PRO A 14 3.32 -27.15 1.68
C PRO A 14 3.84 -26.34 2.86
N LEU A 15 4.53 -26.95 3.81
CA LEU A 15 5.05 -26.30 5.01
C LEU A 15 6.54 -26.61 5.18
N ILE A 16 7.39 -25.59 5.10
CA ILE A 16 8.85 -25.75 5.23
C ILE A 16 9.42 -24.74 6.22
N ARG A 17 10.32 -25.19 7.11
CA ARG A 17 11.04 -24.29 8.03
C ARG A 17 12.26 -23.69 7.32
N ILE A 18 12.32 -22.37 7.20
CA ILE A 18 13.40 -21.65 6.50
C ILE A 18 14.39 -20.96 7.45
N ALA A 19 14.03 -20.77 8.71
CA ALA A 19 14.90 -20.30 9.79
C ALA A 19 14.37 -20.82 11.14
N PRO A 20 15.12 -20.70 12.26
CA PRO A 20 14.69 -21.22 13.56
C PRO A 20 13.26 -20.79 13.95
N ASN A 21 12.93 -19.52 13.69
CA ASN A 21 11.62 -18.93 13.99
C ASN A 21 10.85 -18.51 12.72
N LYS A 22 11.15 -19.09 11.55
CA LYS A 22 10.49 -18.74 10.29
C LYS A 22 10.06 -19.98 9.52
N VAL A 23 8.79 -20.00 9.16
CA VAL A 23 8.17 -21.06 8.37
C VAL A 23 7.60 -20.43 7.10
N SER A 24 7.80 -21.09 5.97
CA SER A 24 7.20 -20.75 4.69
C SER A 24 6.06 -21.73 4.43
N CYS A 25 4.93 -21.20 3.96
CA CYS A 25 3.72 -21.95 3.70
C CYS A 25 3.27 -21.70 2.26
N SER A 26 2.84 -22.75 1.54
CA SER A 26 2.36 -22.64 0.16
C SER A 26 0.95 -23.18 -0.08
N GLY A 27 0.29 -23.73 0.95
CA GLY A 27 -1.05 -24.29 0.84
C GLY A 27 -2.16 -23.21 0.85
N PRO A 28 -3.20 -23.32 0.02
CA PRO A 28 -4.29 -22.34 -0.05
C PRO A 28 -5.06 -22.20 1.28
N GLU A 29 -5.18 -23.28 2.05
CA GLU A 29 -5.77 -23.29 3.40
C GLU A 29 -5.04 -22.36 4.37
N THR A 30 -3.74 -22.13 4.15
CA THR A 30 -2.92 -21.28 5.02
C THR A 30 -3.31 -19.80 4.90
N ILE A 31 -3.88 -19.38 3.77
CA ILE A 31 -4.32 -17.99 3.57
C ILE A 31 -5.38 -17.62 4.61
N LYS A 32 -6.38 -18.48 4.83
CA LYS A 32 -7.45 -18.25 5.82
C LYS A 32 -6.91 -18.24 7.25
N LEU A 33 -5.89 -19.07 7.54
CA LEU A 33 -5.28 -19.16 8.86
C LEU A 33 -4.46 -17.91 9.21
N LEU A 34 -3.64 -17.44 8.27
CA LEU A 34 -2.72 -16.31 8.48
C LEU A 34 -3.42 -14.96 8.34
N TYR A 35 -4.30 -14.80 7.36
CA TYR A 35 -4.97 -13.54 7.01
C TYR A 35 -6.41 -13.48 7.54
N ARG A 36 -6.64 -13.97 8.75
CA ARG A 36 -7.96 -13.91 9.41
C ARG A 36 -8.27 -12.49 9.89
N THR A 37 -9.53 -12.07 9.71
CA THR A 37 -10.02 -10.76 10.19
C THR A 37 -10.27 -10.75 11.70
N ALA A 38 -10.71 -11.87 12.26
CA ALA A 38 -10.95 -12.02 13.69
C ALA A 38 -9.71 -12.58 14.41
N ALA A 39 -9.32 -11.95 15.52
CA ALA A 39 -8.15 -12.31 16.34
C ALA A 39 -6.86 -12.50 15.52
N PRO A 40 -6.45 -11.53 14.68
CA PRO A 40 -5.32 -11.69 13.75
C PRO A 40 -4.00 -12.01 14.46
N LEU A 41 -3.07 -12.61 13.71
CA LEU A 41 -1.72 -12.84 14.21
C LEU A 41 -0.99 -11.50 14.37
N THR A 42 -0.35 -11.32 15.52
CA THR A 42 0.45 -10.13 15.80
C THR A 42 1.66 -10.09 14.86
N LYS A 43 1.87 -8.92 14.23
CA LYS A 43 3.05 -8.69 13.40
C LYS A 43 4.32 -8.88 14.23
N THR A 44 5.37 -9.43 13.63
CA THR A 44 6.63 -9.62 14.33
C THR A 44 7.51 -8.35 14.26
N ASP A 45 8.66 -8.42 14.93
CA ASP A 45 9.77 -7.47 14.85
C ASP A 45 10.30 -7.21 13.43
N PHE A 46 9.86 -8.00 12.44
CA PHE A 46 10.10 -7.76 11.02
C PHE A 46 9.49 -6.45 10.50
N TYR A 47 8.37 -5.98 11.07
CA TYR A 47 7.64 -4.82 10.55
C TYR A 47 8.18 -3.45 11.02
N PRO A 48 8.56 -3.26 12.31
CA PRO A 48 9.08 -2.01 12.82
C PRO A 48 10.27 -1.39 12.06
N VAL A 49 11.12 -2.21 11.44
CA VAL A 49 12.31 -1.75 10.70
C VAL A 49 11.97 -1.01 9.40
N TRP A 50 10.76 -1.22 8.88
CA TRP A 50 10.29 -0.56 7.66
C TRP A 50 9.58 0.77 7.93
N GLY A 51 9.33 1.10 9.21
CA GLY A 51 8.75 2.38 9.60
C GLY A 51 9.76 3.52 9.46
N ASN A 52 9.26 4.73 9.14
CA ASN A 52 10.11 5.92 9.03
C ASN A 52 9.84 6.90 10.20
N PRO A 53 10.66 6.88 11.26
CA PRO A 53 10.45 7.75 12.43
C PRO A 53 10.73 9.24 12.15
N ARG A 54 11.28 9.60 10.98
CA ARG A 54 11.51 11.00 10.60
C ARG A 54 10.28 11.66 9.96
N MET A 55 9.28 10.87 9.55
CA MET A 55 8.13 11.36 8.78
C MET A 55 6.89 11.63 9.65
N SER A 56 6.66 10.83 10.69
CA SER A 56 5.61 11.02 11.70
C SER A 56 6.14 10.60 13.07
N LYS A 57 5.58 11.21 14.12
CA LYS A 57 5.82 10.84 15.51
C LYS A 57 5.35 9.41 15.82
N TYR A 58 4.38 8.92 15.05
CA TYR A 58 3.79 7.60 15.26
C TYR A 58 4.17 6.64 14.12
N ARG A 59 4.19 5.33 14.39
CA ARG A 59 4.45 4.34 13.33
C ARG A 59 3.26 4.25 12.38
N ASP A 60 3.55 4.02 11.11
CA ASP A 60 2.54 3.90 10.06
C ASP A 60 1.72 2.61 10.16
N ASN A 61 0.59 2.55 9.47
CA ASN A 61 -0.28 1.38 9.45
C ASN A 61 0.44 0.05 9.13
N PHE A 62 1.47 0.07 8.28
CA PHE A 62 2.22 -1.13 7.95
C PHE A 62 3.16 -1.55 9.10
N SER A 63 3.94 -0.61 9.65
CA SER A 63 4.94 -0.89 10.69
C SER A 63 4.40 -0.96 12.13
N GLN A 64 3.13 -0.60 12.37
CA GLN A 64 2.44 -0.78 13.65
C GLN A 64 2.22 -2.26 13.99
N VAL A 65 2.83 -2.69 15.10
CA VAL A 65 2.72 -4.05 15.65
C VAL A 65 1.56 -4.20 16.63
N ASP A 66 1.22 -3.12 17.35
CA ASP A 66 0.06 -3.10 18.25
C ASP A 66 -1.23 -3.13 17.43
N GLU A 67 -2.00 -4.21 17.60
CA GLU A 67 -3.21 -4.45 16.81
C GLU A 67 -4.34 -3.46 17.13
N ARG A 68 -4.40 -2.92 18.35
CA ARG A 68 -5.40 -1.90 18.72
C ARG A 68 -5.12 -0.61 17.96
N LEU A 69 -3.89 -0.11 18.02
CA LEU A 69 -3.46 1.10 17.30
C LEU A 69 -3.57 0.92 15.78
N HIS A 70 -3.21 -0.26 15.28
CA HIS A 70 -3.35 -0.63 13.87
C HIS A 70 -4.82 -0.69 13.43
N SER A 71 -5.73 -1.18 14.27
CA SER A 71 -7.18 -1.18 14.00
C SER A 71 -7.75 0.24 13.95
N GLU A 72 -7.40 1.09 14.92
CA GLU A 72 -7.81 2.50 14.97
C GLU A 72 -7.39 3.25 13.70
N ARG A 73 -6.13 3.09 13.25
CA ARG A 73 -5.62 3.70 12.01
C ARG A 73 -6.29 3.16 10.76
N ARG A 74 -6.40 1.83 10.62
CA ARG A 74 -7.09 1.21 9.47
C ARG A 74 -8.52 1.69 9.35
N ARG A 75 -9.23 1.88 10.46
CA ARG A 75 -10.62 2.36 10.43
C ARG A 75 -10.72 3.72 9.74
N ILE A 76 -9.77 4.61 9.99
CA ILE A 76 -9.73 5.94 9.39
C ILE A 76 -9.43 5.85 7.89
N VAL A 77 -8.39 5.10 7.51
CA VAL A 77 -8.03 4.90 6.10
C VAL A 77 -9.18 4.25 5.32
N ASN A 78 -9.78 3.21 5.89
CA ASN A 78 -10.91 2.50 5.28
C ASN A 78 -12.16 3.39 5.14
N HIS A 79 -12.37 4.34 6.05
CA HIS A 79 -13.46 5.32 5.92
C HIS A 79 -13.23 6.22 4.71
N VAL A 80 -12.05 6.82 4.58
CA VAL A 80 -11.68 7.66 3.44
C VAL A 80 -11.79 6.89 2.11
N CYS A 81 -11.29 5.66 2.09
CA CYS A 81 -11.34 4.77 0.92
C CYS A 81 -12.66 3.97 0.79
N SER A 82 -13.72 4.34 1.51
CA SER A 82 -15.01 3.66 1.41
C SER A 82 -15.69 3.98 0.07
N LEU A 83 -16.51 3.04 -0.42
CA LEU A 83 -17.21 3.21 -1.69
C LEU A 83 -18.02 4.51 -1.75
N SER A 84 -18.71 4.86 -0.66
CA SER A 84 -19.48 6.09 -0.56
C SER A 84 -18.63 7.34 -0.73
N ASN A 85 -17.44 7.38 -0.12
CA ASN A 85 -16.52 8.51 -0.23
C ASN A 85 -15.82 8.56 -1.60
N VAL A 86 -15.52 7.41 -2.19
CA VAL A 86 -14.99 7.32 -3.55
C VAL A 86 -15.99 7.85 -4.56
N LEU A 87 -17.27 7.46 -4.47
CA LEU A 87 -18.32 7.97 -5.35
C LEU A 87 -18.51 9.48 -5.21
N GLN A 88 -18.41 10.01 -3.99
CA GLN A 88 -18.47 11.46 -3.77
C GLN A 88 -17.25 12.21 -4.35
N SER A 89 -16.14 11.51 -4.57
CA SER A 89 -14.91 12.07 -5.12
C SER A 89 -14.76 11.79 -6.62
N GLU A 90 -15.79 11.22 -7.27
CA GLU A 90 -15.78 10.83 -8.69
C GLU A 90 -15.37 12.00 -9.59
N ALA A 91 -15.96 13.18 -9.40
CA ALA A 91 -15.62 14.38 -10.17
C ALA A 91 -14.14 14.80 -9.99
N SER A 92 -13.56 14.61 -8.80
CA SER A 92 -12.13 14.85 -8.58
C SER A 92 -11.27 13.82 -9.30
N ILE A 93 -11.64 12.53 -9.20
CA ILE A 93 -10.91 11.44 -9.84
C ILE A 93 -10.94 11.59 -11.37
N ASP A 94 -12.08 11.96 -11.96
CA ASP A 94 -12.22 12.20 -13.40
C ASP A 94 -11.29 13.30 -13.91
N ARG A 95 -11.08 14.36 -13.11
CA ARG A 95 -10.10 15.42 -13.43
C ARG A 95 -8.68 14.86 -13.47
N VAL A 96 -8.31 14.04 -12.49
CA VAL A 96 -6.98 13.41 -12.44
C VAL A 96 -6.78 12.44 -13.62
N ILE A 97 -7.81 11.65 -13.96
CA ILE A 97 -7.80 10.78 -15.13
C ILE A 97 -7.59 11.58 -16.42
N THR A 98 -8.32 12.69 -16.59
CA THR A 98 -8.20 13.56 -17.75
C THR A 98 -6.77 14.08 -17.91
N VAL A 99 -6.18 14.60 -16.84
CA VAL A 99 -4.79 15.09 -16.83
C VAL A 99 -3.80 13.97 -17.16
N MET A 100 -4.02 12.76 -16.65
CA MET A 100 -3.16 11.61 -16.93
C MET A 100 -3.22 11.21 -18.40
N VAL A 101 -4.42 11.13 -18.98
CA VAL A 101 -4.62 10.81 -20.40
C VAL A 101 -4.00 11.87 -21.31
N GLU A 102 -4.14 13.14 -20.97
CA GLU A 102 -3.50 14.24 -21.70
C GLU A 102 -1.98 14.13 -21.68
N LYS A 103 -1.38 13.89 -20.50
CA LYS A 103 0.07 13.70 -20.37
C LYS A 103 0.57 12.51 -21.17
N LEU A 104 -0.11 11.37 -21.09
CA LEU A 104 0.24 10.19 -21.89
C LEU A 104 0.14 10.46 -23.39
N SER A 105 -0.91 11.17 -23.82
CA SER A 105 -1.10 11.55 -25.22
C SER A 105 0.00 12.48 -25.72
N GLN A 106 0.42 13.45 -24.91
CA GLN A 106 1.55 14.33 -25.23
C GLN A 106 2.87 13.55 -25.35
N MET A 107 3.13 12.62 -24.43
CA MET A 107 4.31 11.77 -24.47
C MET A 107 4.32 10.90 -25.74
N ALA A 108 3.19 10.27 -26.08
CA ALA A 108 3.04 9.47 -27.29
C ALA A 108 3.28 10.29 -28.57
N ARG A 109 2.77 11.53 -28.65
CA ARG A 109 3.01 12.44 -29.78
C ARG A 109 4.47 12.91 -29.87
N SER A 110 5.16 13.04 -28.74
CA SER A 110 6.56 13.48 -28.71
C SER A 110 7.56 12.42 -29.20
N GLY A 111 7.12 11.17 -29.42
CA GLY A 111 7.98 10.07 -29.83
C GLY A 111 9.02 9.65 -28.78
N ARG A 112 8.85 10.09 -27.52
CA ARG A 112 9.73 9.73 -26.41
C ARG A 112 9.21 8.50 -25.69
N ASP A 113 10.14 7.71 -25.16
CA ASP A 113 9.81 6.59 -24.30
C ASP A 113 9.05 7.06 -23.05
N CYS A 114 8.00 6.32 -22.69
CA CYS A 114 7.16 6.60 -21.54
C CYS A 114 7.41 5.54 -20.46
N ASP A 115 7.91 5.97 -19.29
CA ASP A 115 7.92 5.13 -18.11
C ASP A 115 6.51 5.08 -17.50
N LEU A 116 5.73 4.09 -17.94
CA LEU A 116 4.39 3.85 -17.41
C LEU A 116 4.39 3.59 -15.90
N GLY A 117 5.47 3.04 -15.34
CA GLY A 117 5.61 2.83 -13.90
C GLY A 117 5.59 4.15 -13.14
N ALA A 118 6.42 5.09 -13.57
CA ALA A 118 6.43 6.44 -13.01
C ALA A 118 5.08 7.14 -13.23
N SER A 119 4.51 7.09 -14.44
CA SER A 119 3.24 7.76 -14.74
C SER A 119 2.08 7.25 -13.88
N ILE A 120 1.95 5.93 -13.71
CA ILE A 120 0.92 5.32 -12.85
C ILE A 120 1.16 5.67 -11.38
N GLN A 121 2.42 5.73 -10.95
CA GLN A 121 2.76 6.14 -9.59
C GLN A 121 2.32 7.58 -9.31
N TRP A 122 2.61 8.54 -10.21
CA TRP A 122 2.15 9.92 -10.08
C TRP A 122 0.62 10.02 -10.08
N TYR A 123 -0.05 9.31 -10.99
CA TYR A 123 -1.52 9.23 -11.01
C TYR A 123 -2.10 8.73 -9.68
N THR A 124 -1.51 7.68 -9.11
CA THR A 124 -1.97 7.11 -7.83
C THR A 124 -1.81 8.11 -6.69
N PHE A 125 -0.73 8.90 -6.70
CA PHE A 125 -0.53 9.96 -5.72
C PHE A 125 -1.57 11.07 -5.86
N ASP A 126 -1.85 11.53 -7.08
CA ASP A 126 -2.82 12.59 -7.33
C ASP A 126 -4.25 12.17 -6.90
N VAL A 127 -4.66 10.93 -7.21
CA VAL A 127 -5.96 10.39 -6.79
C VAL A 127 -6.10 10.31 -5.28
N ILE A 128 -5.07 9.82 -4.59
CA ILE A 128 -5.07 9.74 -3.13
C ILE A 128 -5.14 11.14 -2.51
N GLY A 129 -4.35 12.09 -3.02
CA GLY A 129 -4.36 13.48 -2.56
C GLY A 129 -5.73 14.15 -2.71
N GLU A 130 -6.39 13.94 -3.84
CA GLU A 130 -7.76 14.43 -4.07
C GLU A 130 -8.78 13.81 -3.10
N LEU A 131 -8.72 12.49 -2.88
CA LEU A 131 -9.64 11.80 -1.97
C LEU A 131 -9.52 12.32 -0.53
N PHE A 132 -8.29 12.54 -0.05
CA PHE A 132 -8.06 13.14 1.27
C PHE A 132 -8.47 14.61 1.34
N SER A 133 -8.33 15.35 0.23
CA SER A 133 -8.72 16.77 0.15
C SER A 133 -10.24 16.94 0.24
N VAL A 134 -11.00 16.13 -0.51
CA VAL A 134 -12.49 16.12 -0.43
C VAL A 134 -12.96 15.81 0.98
N GLN A 135 -12.29 14.89 1.68
CA GLN A 135 -12.67 14.55 3.05
C GLN A 135 -12.34 15.66 4.05
N ARG A 136 -11.25 16.39 3.83
CA ARG A 136 -10.88 17.56 4.64
C ARG A 136 -11.91 18.69 4.48
N ASP A 137 -12.39 18.93 3.27
CA ASP A 137 -13.33 20.02 2.98
C ASP A 137 -14.71 19.80 3.64
N LYS A 138 -15.09 18.54 3.92
CA LYS A 138 -16.30 18.20 4.68
C LYS A 138 -16.22 18.55 6.18
N GLY A 139 -15.06 18.97 6.67
CA GLY A 139 -14.89 19.32 8.08
C GLY A 139 -14.97 18.13 9.04
N GLU A 140 -14.83 16.89 8.54
CA GLU A 140 -14.75 15.72 9.40
C GLU A 140 -13.48 15.80 10.26
N LYS A 141 -13.66 15.96 11.58
CA LYS A 141 -12.59 15.84 12.56
C LYS A 141 -12.17 14.37 12.65
N MET A 142 -11.30 13.93 11.75
CA MET A 142 -10.56 12.68 11.94
C MET A 142 -9.53 12.90 13.07
N ASP A 143 -9.54 12.01 14.05
CA ASP A 143 -8.79 12.09 15.32
C ASP A 143 -7.26 12.03 15.16
N PHE A 144 -6.79 11.86 13.92
CA PHE A 144 -5.39 11.95 13.51
C PHE A 144 -5.31 12.97 12.38
N SER A 145 -4.27 13.82 12.39
CA SER A 145 -4.13 14.83 11.35
C SER A 145 -4.15 14.13 9.99
N ILE A 146 -5.10 14.49 9.13
CA ILE A 146 -5.23 13.96 7.75
C ILE A 146 -3.87 13.94 7.05
N ARG A 147 -3.01 14.92 7.34
CA ARG A 147 -1.62 15.01 6.85
C ARG A 147 -0.74 13.82 7.23
N GLU A 148 -0.92 13.21 8.40
CA GLU A 148 -0.17 12.03 8.80
C GLU A 148 -0.65 10.79 8.04
N VAL A 149 -1.97 10.63 7.89
CA VAL A 149 -2.56 9.51 7.15
C VAL A 149 -2.24 9.60 5.65
N GLU A 150 -2.24 10.81 5.09
CA GLU A 150 -1.83 11.08 3.71
C GLU A 150 -0.35 10.69 3.51
N LYS A 151 0.54 11.09 4.44
CA LYS A 151 1.95 10.66 4.44
C LYS A 151 2.11 9.14 4.54
N GLU A 152 1.24 8.45 5.28
CA GLU A 152 1.24 6.99 5.35
C GLU A 152 0.76 6.33 4.06
N ALA A 153 -0.28 6.86 3.42
CA ALA A 153 -0.71 6.40 2.10
C ALA A 153 0.43 6.57 1.07
N TYR A 154 1.17 7.68 1.15
CA TYR A 154 2.39 7.89 0.38
C TYR A 154 3.50 6.89 0.70
N ILE A 155 3.61 6.38 1.92
CA ILE A 155 4.56 5.30 2.28
C ILE A 155 4.13 3.97 1.65
N VAL A 156 2.85 3.61 1.72
CA VAL A 156 2.38 2.34 1.14
C VAL A 156 2.56 2.36 -0.38
N VAL A 157 2.19 3.44 -1.06
CA VAL A 157 2.34 3.57 -2.51
C VAL A 157 3.82 3.76 -2.88
N GLY A 158 4.51 4.66 -2.21
CA GLY A 158 5.90 5.02 -2.51
C GLY A 158 6.91 3.93 -2.17
N VAL A 159 6.92 3.38 -0.95
CA VAL A 159 7.94 2.41 -0.51
C VAL A 159 7.75 1.06 -1.19
N PHE A 160 6.52 0.57 -1.35
CA PHE A 160 6.29 -0.72 -2.01
C PHE A 160 6.49 -0.62 -3.52
N LEU A 161 6.02 0.43 -4.18
CA LEU A 161 6.21 0.55 -5.63
C LEU A 161 7.65 0.94 -5.98
N LEU A 162 8.30 1.88 -5.30
CA LEU A 162 9.71 2.21 -5.58
C LEU A 162 10.64 1.00 -5.34
N ALA A 163 10.41 0.23 -4.26
CA ALA A 163 11.19 -0.97 -4.02
C ALA A 163 10.92 -2.06 -5.07
N TRP A 164 9.68 -2.20 -5.53
CA TRP A 164 9.30 -3.19 -6.55
C TRP A 164 9.78 -2.80 -7.95
N PHE A 165 9.60 -1.54 -8.36
CA PHE A 165 10.05 -1.03 -9.66
C PHE A 165 11.58 -1.03 -9.77
N ARG A 166 12.29 -0.57 -8.73
CA ARG A 166 13.76 -0.55 -8.71
C ARG A 166 14.39 -1.95 -8.72
N THR A 167 13.67 -2.97 -8.24
CA THR A 167 14.16 -4.37 -8.28
C THR A 167 13.76 -5.13 -9.54
N ARG A 168 12.80 -4.65 -10.35
CA ARG A 168 12.34 -5.33 -11.58
C ARG A 168 12.71 -4.63 -12.89
N LEU A 169 12.90 -3.31 -12.91
CA LEU A 169 13.26 -2.56 -14.13
C LEU A 169 14.74 -2.18 -14.20
N GLY A 170 15.55 -2.61 -13.23
CA GLY A 170 17.01 -2.47 -13.23
C GLY A 170 17.76 -3.66 -13.84
N ARG A 171 17.17 -4.37 -14.81
CA ARG A 171 17.86 -5.38 -15.64
C ARG A 171 17.54 -5.17 -17.10
#